data_AF-A0A0K8MC42-F1
#
_entry.id   AF-A0A0K8MC42-F1
#
_cell.length_a   1.000
_cell.length_b   1.000
_cell.length_c   1.000
_cell.angle_alpha   90.00
_cell.angle_beta   90.00
_cell.angle_gamma   90.00
#
_symmetry.space_group_name_H-M   'P 1'
#
loop_
_entity.id
_entity.type
_entity.pdbx_description
1 polymer ?
#
loop_
_entity_poly.entity_id
_entity_poly.type
_entity_poly.pdbx_seq_one_letter_code
_entity_poly.pdbx_strand_id
1 'polypeptide(L)' 'MPRTHGYSPKGKRCEGIHDWGAKGRTNVIGALFQGLLLTVSLFCFSINTEVFTQWIIDDLLPKLPPIANNI' A
#
# COMPACT_ATOMS: atom_id res chain seq x y z
N MET A 1 -16.01 -0.48 -1.18
CA MET A 1 -16.85 -1.53 -1.81
C MET A 1 -16.58 -1.54 -3.30
N PRO A 2 -16.14 -2.66 -3.91
CA PRO A 2 -15.94 -2.70 -5.35
C PRO A 2 -17.31 -2.59 -6.04
N ARG A 3 -17.42 -1.77 -7.08
CA ARG A 3 -18.68 -1.65 -7.83
C ARG A 3 -18.90 -2.91 -8.67
N THR A 4 -20.05 -3.55 -8.50
CA THR A 4 -20.41 -4.81 -9.17
C THR A 4 -20.97 -4.63 -10.57
N HIS A 5 -21.33 -3.41 -10.96
CA HIS A 5 -21.96 -3.09 -12.24
C HIS A 5 -21.40 -1.79 -12.81
N GLY A 6 -21.16 -1.77 -14.12
CA GLY A 6 -20.91 -0.53 -14.86
C GLY A 6 -22.24 0.13 -15.26
N TYR A 7 -22.26 1.45 -15.30
CA TYR A 7 -23.44 2.22 -15.71
C TYR A 7 -23.33 2.58 -17.19
N SER A 8 -24.43 2.42 -17.94
CA SER A 8 -24.54 2.87 -19.33
C SER A 8 -25.98 3.36 -19.59
N PRO A 9 -26.19 4.33 -20.51
CA PRO A 9 -27.53 4.72 -20.91
C PRO A 9 -28.35 3.53 -21.41
N LYS A 10 -29.66 3.56 -21.16
CA LYS A 10 -30.57 2.47 -21.53
C LYS A 10 -30.46 2.16 -23.03
N GLY A 11 -30.11 0.92 -23.37
CA GLY A 11 -29.91 0.47 -24.76
C GLY A 11 -28.48 0.62 -25.30
N LYS A 12 -27.53 1.14 -24.52
CA LYS A 12 -26.10 1.19 -24.88
C LYS A 12 -25.33 0.09 -24.15
N ARG A 13 -24.34 -0.50 -24.81
CA ARG A 13 -23.39 -1.41 -24.13
C ARG A 13 -22.63 -0.61 -23.06
N CYS A 14 -22.33 -1.26 -21.95
CA CYS A 14 -21.44 -0.71 -20.95
C CYS A 14 -20.01 -0.95 -21.41
N GLU A 15 -19.34 0.09 -21.89
CA GLU A 15 -17.91 0.04 -22.22
C GLU A 15 -17.11 0.39 -20.97
N GLY A 16 -16.41 -0.61 -20.41
CA GLY A 16 -15.48 -0.39 -19.32
C GLY A 16 -14.13 0.06 -19.86
N ILE A 17 -13.94 1.36 -20.09
CA ILE A 17 -12.61 1.91 -20.31
C ILE A 17 -11.94 2.05 -18.94
N HIS A 18 -11.44 0.94 -18.40
CA HIS A 18 -10.62 1.00 -17.20
C HIS A 18 -9.15 1.04 -17.64
N ASP A 19 -8.53 2.21 -17.49
CA ASP A 19 -7.09 2.34 -17.63
C ASP A 19 -6.42 1.69 -16.40
N TRP A 20 -6.25 0.38 -16.45
CA TRP A 20 -5.51 -0.36 -15.43
C TRP A 20 -4.07 0.14 -15.31
N GLY A 21 -3.55 0.92 -16.26
CA GLY A 21 -2.23 1.56 -16.24
C GLY A 21 -2.22 3.01 -15.74
N ALA A 22 -3.36 3.54 -15.28
CA ALA A 22 -3.46 4.94 -14.86
C ALA A 22 -2.41 5.28 -13.78
N LYS A 23 -1.54 6.26 -14.10
CA LYS A 23 -0.51 6.78 -13.20
C LYS A 23 -1.17 7.64 -12.14
N GLY A 24 -1.32 7.10 -10.93
CA GLY A 24 -1.91 7.79 -9.78
C GLY A 24 -2.05 6.89 -8.55
N ARG A 25 -1.24 5.83 -8.46
CA ARG A 25 -1.33 4.86 -7.38
C ARG A 25 -0.48 5.33 -6.20
N THR A 26 -1.06 5.35 -5.02
CA THR A 26 -0.31 5.44 -3.77
C THR A 26 -0.02 4.03 -3.29
N ASN A 27 1.25 3.65 -3.34
CA ASN A 27 1.74 2.42 -2.74
C ASN A 27 1.99 2.65 -1.25
N VAL A 28 1.92 1.58 -0.47
CA VAL A 28 2.05 1.64 0.98
C VAL A 28 2.99 0.56 1.46
N ILE A 29 3.89 0.89 2.37
CA ILE A 29 4.61 -0.08 3.19
C ILE A 29 4.20 0.15 4.63
N GLY A 30 3.90 -0.92 5.35
CA GLY A 30 3.61 -0.85 6.78
C GLY A 30 4.01 -2.13 7.48
N ALA A 31 4.24 -2.03 8.79
CA ALA A 31 4.56 -3.16 9.63
C ALA A 31 3.54 -3.31 10.75
N LEU A 32 3.14 -4.56 10.99
CA LEU A 32 2.44 -4.96 12.20
C LEU A 32 3.45 -5.59 13.16
N PHE A 33 3.37 -5.22 14.43
CA PHE A 33 4.16 -5.84 15.49
C PHE A 33 3.23 -6.18 16.66
N GLN A 34 3.20 -7.47 17.05
CA GLN A 34 2.33 -7.98 18.12
C GLN A 34 0.84 -7.62 17.94
N GLY A 35 0.37 -7.64 16.70
CA GLY A 35 -1.03 -7.29 16.38
C GLY A 35 -1.34 -5.79 16.37
N LEU A 36 -0.36 -4.93 16.63
CA LEU A 36 -0.47 -3.47 16.55
C LEU A 36 0.17 -2.94 15.28
N LEU A 37 -0.42 -1.88 14.73
CA LEU A 37 0.16 -1.15 13.59
C LEU A 37 1.33 -0.31 14.07
N LEU A 38 2.55 -0.72 13.72
CA LEU A 38 3.77 -0.08 14.17
C LEU A 38 4.10 1.16 13.34
N THR A 39 4.03 1.03 12.02
CA THR A 39 4.32 2.14 11.10
C THR A 39 3.67 1.92 9.74
N VAL A 40 3.42 3.02 9.03
CA VAL A 40 2.87 3.08 7.67
C VAL A 40 3.51 4.26 6.94
N SER A 41 3.99 4.03 5.72
CA SER A 41 4.52 5.06 4.83
C SER A 41 3.86 4.97 3.45
N LEU A 42 3.52 6.13 2.90
CA LEU A 42 2.84 6.28 1.60
C LEU A 42 3.85 6.70 0.53
N PHE A 43 3.75 6.10 -0.65
CA PHE A 43 4.65 6.33 -1.78
C PHE A 43 3.84 6.59 -3.05
N CYS A 44 4.14 7.69 -3.75
CA CYS A 44 3.54 7.98 -5.06
C CYS A 44 4.30 7.34 -6.24
N PHE A 45 5.23 6.43 -5.93
CA PHE A 45 6.09 5.74 -6.90
C PHE A 45 6.19 4.25 -6.56
N SER A 46 6.72 3.45 -7.50
CA SER A 46 6.89 2.00 -7.34
C SER A 46 7.95 1.67 -6.28
N ILE A 47 7.62 0.77 -5.37
CA ILE A 47 8.55 0.29 -4.34
C ILE A 47 9.43 -0.79 -4.97
N ASN A 48 10.74 -0.52 -5.06
CA ASN A 48 11.74 -1.50 -5.46
C ASN A 48 12.56 -1.95 -4.22
N THR A 49 13.56 -2.80 -4.43
CA THR A 49 14.41 -3.32 -3.35
C THR A 49 15.11 -2.22 -2.56
N GLU A 50 15.59 -1.17 -3.23
CA GLU A 50 16.28 -0.05 -2.60
C GLU A 50 15.35 0.75 -1.69
N VAL A 51 14.17 1.15 -2.20
CA VAL A 51 13.15 1.86 -1.44
C VAL A 51 12.72 1.05 -0.22
N PHE A 52 12.51 -0.25 -0.37
CA PHE A 52 12.14 -1.13 0.74
C PHE A 52 13.25 -1.23 1.79
N THR A 53 14.51 -1.36 1.35
CA THR A 53 15.67 -1.46 2.25
C THR A 53 15.87 -0.16 3.02
N GLN A 54 15.74 0.98 2.35
CA GLN A 54 15.84 2.28 2.99
C GLN A 54 14.72 2.49 4.01
N TRP A 55 13.49 2.10 3.67
CA TRP A 55 12.36 2.14 4.59
C TRP A 55 12.58 1.28 5.84
N ILE A 56 13.22 0.10 5.71
CA ILE A 56 13.58 -0.70 6.88
C ILE A 56 14.51 0.09 7.81
N ILE A 57 15.55 0.70 7.25
CA ILE A 57 16.61 1.38 8.01
C ILE A 57 16.09 2.65 8.66
N ASP A 58 15.38 3.49 7.90
CA ASP A 58 14.99 4.83 8.33
C ASP A 58 13.69 4.84 9.12
N ASP A 59 12.78 3.92 8.84
CA ASP A 59 11.42 3.97 9.36
C ASP A 59 11.12 2.80 10.32
N LEU A 60 11.35 1.56 9.89
CA LEU A 60 10.95 0.39 10.66
C LEU A 60 11.85 0.15 11.88
N LEU A 61 13.17 0.02 11.67
CA LEU A 61 14.11 -0.35 12.72
C LEU A 61 14.11 0.63 13.90
N PRO A 62 14.07 1.96 13.71
CA PRO A 62 14.04 2.92 14.82
C PRO A 62 12.76 2.85 15.65
N LYS A 63 11.67 2.34 15.08
CA LYS A 63 10.36 2.22 15.74
C LYS A 63 10.16 0.87 16.42
N LEU A 64 11.01 -0.12 16.14
CA LEU A 64 10.94 -1.39 16.84
C LEU A 64 11.25 -1.18 18.32
N PRO A 65 10.48 -1.82 19.22
CA PRO A 65 10.83 -1.79 20.63
C PRO A 65 12.23 -2.40 20.80
N PRO A 66 13.01 -1.92 21.78
CA PRO A 66 14.27 -2.55 22.11
C PRO A 66 14.02 -4.03 22.37
N ILE A 67 14.95 -4.89 21.93
CA ILE A 67 14.90 -6.31 22.22
C ILE A 67 14.84 -6.43 23.75
N ALA A 68 13.66 -6.77 24.27
CA ALA A 68 13.54 -7.26 25.62
C ALA A 68 14.24 -8.62 25.59
N ASN A 69 15.51 -8.63 25.97
CA ASN A 69 16.21 -9.84 26.37
C ASN A 69 15.47 -10.36 27.61
N ASN A 70 14.34 -11.04 27.41
CA ASN A 70 13.73 -11.87 28.43
C ASN A 70 14.68 -13.06 28.60
N ILE A 71 15.60 -12.90 29.56
CA ILE A 71 16.37 -13.98 30.18
C ILE A 71 15.39 -14.92 30.89
#